data_AF-A0A8T5UXK4-F1
#
_entry.id   AF-A0A8T5UXK4-F1
#
_cell.length_a   1.000
_cell.length_b   1.000
_cell.length_c   1.000
_cell.angle_alpha   90.00
_cell.angle_beta   90.00
_cell.angle_gamma   90.00
#
_symmetry.space_group_name_H-M   'P 1'
#
loop_
_entity.id
_entity.type
_entity.pdbx_description
1 polymer ?
#
loop_
_entity_poly.entity_id
_entity_poly.type
_entity_poly.pdbx_seq_one_letter_code
_entity_poly.pdbx_strand_id
1 'polypeptide(L)'
;MLKESLFKENLNISIDSESFQDLLLNKNKNAEIILEQLTSSENVKYFEIIRSPLETDSPELLKKIPYFTIKETQDSKLRYGMNDLSALYTHNPLKISEHPNNILSYSQIRFTRKISYEIGKRILNKSDLNEAEINAMKLMIIQPYLKSNAKIFITENPLILKCKEKFYHIIDYPPIIVNLEIAKEIIGLYMRYKNNYDININSDNININFPINKHEFYENSLLLKISNLPFRSDNFGDLTKPLINRFLYLLMSLDEIGIQHYNGTDRTSMFNSLYHFNYFLSLITGIFDNLAIITKNKYEIFAETNNDITLNPKNSKKIILKGIKQKNESLYKHLVYYSEFIGLIHELRNTIMHNEMLENGAFHKNPYVVAKGVKIPNKIFKKLKMCPNDLDKSKKHEFWGVLTVDSNNNGYVDLFKFTKSSCIELFRFTNTYMELIGQNNFIMVLKKEKSSYPEFLELFEKNKFDLVL
;
A
#
# COMPACT_ATOMS: atom_id res chain seq x y z
N MET A 1 8.19 13.11 11.92
CA MET A 1 7.82 12.96 10.50
C MET A 1 8.89 13.61 9.62
N LEU A 2 9.22 13.00 8.48
CA LEU A 2 10.30 13.44 7.59
C LEU A 2 10.07 14.90 7.16
N LYS A 3 11.07 15.76 7.36
CA LYS A 3 11.10 17.10 6.74
C LYS A 3 11.25 17.01 5.21
N GLU A 4 11.58 15.82 4.71
CA GLU A 4 11.91 15.54 3.32
C GLU A 4 10.97 14.48 2.75
N SER A 5 10.68 14.59 1.47
CA SER A 5 9.81 13.62 0.78
C SER A 5 10.48 12.27 0.69
N LEU A 6 9.73 11.22 1.07
CA LEU A 6 10.21 9.83 1.07
C LEU A 6 10.66 9.38 -0.33
N PHE A 7 9.97 9.80 -1.40
CA PHE A 7 10.18 9.26 -2.74
C PHE A 7 11.09 10.11 -3.65
N LYS A 8 11.53 11.30 -3.23
CA LYS A 8 12.39 12.17 -4.07
C LYS A 8 13.74 11.54 -4.42
N GLU A 9 14.40 10.94 -3.43
CA GLU A 9 15.75 10.39 -3.55
C GLU A 9 15.72 8.86 -3.59
N ASN A 10 16.87 8.22 -3.37
CA ASN A 10 16.95 6.80 -3.06
C ASN A 10 16.20 6.49 -1.76
N LEU A 11 15.59 5.32 -1.70
CA LEU A 11 14.85 4.88 -0.54
C LEU A 11 15.79 4.12 0.40
N ASN A 12 16.07 4.73 1.55
CA ASN A 12 17.02 4.20 2.51
C ASN A 12 16.27 3.30 3.50
N ILE A 13 16.60 2.01 3.50
CA ILE A 13 15.85 0.97 4.20
C ILE A 13 16.79 0.25 5.17
N SER A 14 16.31 0.07 6.40
CA SER A 14 16.91 -0.84 7.37
C SER A 14 16.00 -2.03 7.58
N ILE A 15 16.56 -3.23 7.64
CA ILE A 15 15.81 -4.46 7.92
C ILE A 15 16.27 -5.11 9.22
N ASP A 16 15.31 -5.67 9.95
CA ASP A 16 15.57 -6.49 11.12
C ASP A 16 15.95 -7.92 10.70
N SER A 17 17.24 -8.24 10.79
CA SER A 17 17.79 -9.54 10.41
C SER A 17 17.14 -10.71 11.14
N GLU A 18 16.79 -10.56 12.41
CA GLU A 18 16.17 -11.66 13.20
C GLU A 18 14.78 -11.97 12.65
N SER A 19 13.95 -10.94 12.50
CA SER A 19 12.63 -11.06 11.86
C SER A 19 12.75 -11.71 10.47
N PHE A 20 13.64 -11.20 9.61
CA PHE A 20 13.78 -11.72 8.25
C PHE A 20 14.35 -13.14 8.22
N GLN A 21 15.27 -13.50 9.11
CA GLN A 21 15.78 -14.86 9.19
C GLN A 21 14.67 -15.85 9.51
N ASP A 22 13.86 -15.58 10.53
CA ASP A 22 12.73 -16.44 10.89
C ASP A 22 11.71 -16.55 9.75
N LEU A 23 11.41 -15.44 9.07
CA LEU A 23 10.48 -15.41 7.94
C LEU A 23 10.99 -16.24 6.76
N LEU A 24 12.27 -16.14 6.41
CA LEU A 24 12.88 -16.89 5.30
C LEU A 24 12.99 -18.38 5.61
N LEU A 25 13.36 -18.75 6.83
CA LEU A 25 13.37 -20.16 7.26
C LEU A 25 11.97 -20.80 7.16
N ASN A 26 10.93 -20.00 7.38
CA ASN A 26 9.54 -20.40 7.22
C ASN A 26 8.97 -20.19 5.80
N LYS A 27 9.81 -19.91 4.80
CA LYS A 27 9.41 -19.71 3.38
C LYS A 27 8.32 -18.64 3.21
N ASN A 28 8.43 -17.55 3.96
CA ASN A 28 7.52 -16.42 3.83
C ASN A 28 7.76 -15.69 2.51
N LYS A 29 6.84 -15.88 1.56
CA LYS A 29 6.92 -15.30 0.21
C LYS A 29 7.07 -13.79 0.19
N ASN A 30 6.44 -13.05 1.11
CA ASN A 30 6.54 -11.59 1.12
C ASN A 30 7.95 -11.13 1.53
N ALA A 31 8.58 -11.83 2.47
CA ALA A 31 9.96 -11.56 2.85
C ALA A 31 10.93 -11.84 1.68
N GLU A 32 10.74 -12.96 0.98
CA GLU A 32 11.51 -13.31 -0.23
C GLU A 32 11.39 -12.22 -1.30
N ILE A 33 10.15 -11.87 -1.71
CA ILE A 33 9.88 -10.84 -2.73
C ILE A 33 10.52 -9.50 -2.34
N ILE A 34 10.39 -9.07 -1.08
CA ILE A 34 11.00 -7.83 -0.61
C ILE A 34 12.51 -7.89 -0.78
N LEU A 35 13.18 -8.95 -0.31
CA LEU A 35 14.64 -9.04 -0.39
C LEU A 35 15.14 -9.15 -1.83
N GLU A 36 14.49 -9.95 -2.67
CA GLU A 36 14.85 -10.10 -4.08
C GLU A 36 14.81 -8.78 -4.83
N GLN A 37 13.78 -7.99 -4.56
CA GLN A 37 13.59 -6.70 -5.19
C GLN A 37 14.56 -5.64 -4.67
N LEU A 38 14.82 -5.66 -3.36
CA LEU A 38 15.79 -4.77 -2.73
C LEU A 38 17.24 -5.09 -3.18
N THR A 39 17.53 -6.35 -3.50
CA THR A 39 18.90 -6.79 -3.86
C THR A 39 19.11 -7.04 -5.36
N SER A 40 18.07 -6.91 -6.20
CA SER A 40 18.19 -7.04 -7.65
C SER A 40 19.15 -5.99 -8.22
N SER A 41 20.06 -6.40 -9.10
CA SER A 41 21.09 -5.54 -9.70
C SER A 41 20.50 -4.31 -10.37
N GLU A 42 19.32 -4.42 -10.98
CA GLU A 42 18.60 -3.31 -11.62
C GLU A 42 18.03 -2.31 -10.61
N ASN A 43 17.75 -2.78 -9.39
CA ASN A 43 17.06 -2.02 -8.37
C ASN A 43 18.00 -1.38 -7.35
N VAL A 44 19.26 -1.82 -7.26
CA VAL A 44 20.27 -1.24 -6.34
C VAL A 44 20.46 0.27 -6.55
N LYS A 45 20.17 0.80 -7.75
CA LYS A 45 20.18 2.25 -8.02
C LYS A 45 19.08 3.04 -7.31
N TYR A 46 18.01 2.37 -6.86
CA TYR A 46 16.86 2.99 -6.21
C TYR A 46 16.84 2.84 -4.69
N PHE A 47 17.61 1.90 -4.13
CA PHE A 47 17.56 1.53 -2.72
C PHE A 47 18.95 1.56 -2.07
N GLU A 48 19.02 2.13 -0.86
CA GLU A 48 20.17 1.93 0.02
C GLU A 48 19.72 1.07 1.19
N ILE A 49 20.21 -0.18 1.26
CA ILE A 49 19.73 -1.13 2.27
C ILE A 49 20.84 -1.49 3.25
N ILE A 50 20.46 -1.58 4.52
CA ILE A 50 21.29 -2.10 5.60
C ILE A 50 20.47 -3.05 6.46
N ARG A 51 21.10 -4.00 7.14
CA ARG A 51 20.43 -4.90 8.10
C ARG A 51 21.02 -4.81 9.50
N SER A 52 20.21 -5.16 10.51
CA SER A 52 20.67 -5.32 11.89
C SER A 52 21.72 -6.43 12.02
N PRO A 53 22.64 -6.36 12.99
CA PRO A 53 23.65 -7.40 13.17
C PRO A 53 22.99 -8.73 13.55
N LEU A 54 23.28 -9.75 12.76
CA LEU A 54 22.96 -11.14 13.05
C LEU A 54 23.96 -12.02 12.31
N GLU A 55 24.63 -12.90 13.06
CA GLU A 55 25.35 -14.04 12.48
C GLU A 55 24.30 -15.00 11.96
N THR A 56 24.19 -15.06 10.64
CA THR A 56 23.05 -15.70 9.97
C THR A 56 23.51 -16.94 9.21
N ASP A 57 22.98 -18.09 9.60
CA ASP A 57 23.04 -19.33 8.79
C ASP A 57 22.05 -19.29 7.60
N SER A 58 21.19 -18.27 7.56
CA SER A 58 20.09 -18.07 6.60
C SER A 58 20.52 -18.04 5.11
N PRO A 59 19.59 -18.31 4.17
CA PRO A 59 19.75 -18.21 2.72
C PRO A 59 20.56 -17.01 2.22
N GLU A 60 21.23 -17.21 1.07
CA GLU A 60 22.14 -16.27 0.41
C GLU A 60 21.61 -14.83 0.30
N LEU A 61 20.28 -14.64 0.20
CA LEU A 61 19.65 -13.31 0.07
C LEU A 61 20.00 -12.36 1.22
N LEU A 62 19.94 -12.80 2.47
CA LEU A 62 20.25 -11.93 3.62
C LEU A 62 21.76 -11.62 3.71
N LYS A 63 22.60 -12.55 3.23
CA LYS A 63 24.06 -12.38 3.18
C LYS A 63 24.51 -11.34 2.16
N LYS A 64 23.71 -11.08 1.12
CA LYS A 64 23.95 -10.01 0.12
C LYS A 64 23.78 -8.61 0.69
N ILE A 65 23.15 -8.46 1.85
CA ILE A 65 22.82 -7.15 2.45
C ILE A 65 23.88 -6.77 3.49
N PRO A 66 24.48 -5.57 3.39
CA PRO A 66 25.44 -5.10 4.37
C PRO A 66 24.76 -4.91 5.73
N TYR A 67 25.48 -5.20 6.81
CA TYR A 67 24.99 -5.03 8.18
C TYR A 67 25.80 -4.00 8.94
N PHE A 68 25.16 -3.31 9.87
CA PHE A 68 25.88 -2.52 10.86
C PHE A 68 26.27 -3.40 12.04
N THR A 69 27.39 -3.09 12.68
CA THR A 69 27.80 -3.72 13.93
C THR A 69 27.41 -2.88 15.12
N ILE A 70 27.20 -3.57 16.24
CA ILE A 70 27.08 -2.92 17.54
C ILE A 70 28.11 -3.56 18.46
N LYS A 71 29.13 -2.81 18.86
CA LYS A 71 30.15 -3.24 19.82
C LYS A 71 29.90 -2.58 21.16
N GLU A 72 29.71 -3.38 22.20
CA GLU A 72 29.70 -2.89 23.57
C GLU A 72 31.14 -2.82 24.08
N THR A 73 31.59 -1.62 24.48
CA THR A 73 32.90 -1.43 25.11
C THR A 73 32.82 -1.80 26.59
N GLN A 74 33.97 -2.05 27.22
CA GLN A 74 34.10 -2.35 28.66
C GLN A 74 33.38 -1.35 29.60
N ASP A 75 33.17 -0.10 29.16
CA ASP A 75 32.39 0.92 29.90
C ASP A 75 30.86 0.88 29.65
N SER A 76 30.31 -0.21 29.11
CA SER A 76 28.90 -0.32 28.68
C SER A 76 28.45 0.71 27.63
N LYS A 77 29.39 1.25 26.86
CA LYS A 77 29.13 2.16 25.72
C LYS A 77 28.94 1.34 24.44
N LEU A 78 27.92 1.64 23.65
CA LEU A 78 27.71 1.06 22.34
C LEU A 78 28.40 1.93 21.30
N ARG A 79 29.32 1.33 20.55
CA ARG A 79 29.84 1.87 19.29
C ARG A 79 29.15 1.14 18.16
N TYR A 80 28.68 1.88 17.17
CA TYR A 80 28.19 1.30 15.93
C TYR A 80 29.05 1.78 14.77
N GLY A 81 29.23 0.89 13.81
CA GLY A 81 29.99 1.12 12.59
C GLY A 81 29.55 0.10 11.56
N MET A 82 29.63 0.44 10.29
CA MET A 82 29.56 -0.59 9.25
C MET A 82 30.80 -1.47 9.41
N ASN A 83 30.67 -2.78 9.26
CA ASN A 83 31.86 -3.62 9.18
C ASN A 83 32.66 -3.20 7.94
N ASP A 84 33.97 -2.99 8.12
CA ASP A 84 34.85 -2.40 7.13
C ASP A 84 35.58 -3.48 6.30
N LEU A 85 35.75 -3.17 5.00
CA LEU A 85 36.85 -3.57 4.07
C LEU A 85 36.83 -4.97 3.42
N SER A 86 36.27 -5.08 2.19
CA SER A 86 36.91 -5.70 0.97
C SER A 86 35.96 -6.31 -0.08
N ALA A 87 34.65 -6.46 0.17
CA ALA A 87 33.77 -7.14 -0.78
C ALA A 87 32.66 -6.22 -1.35
N LEU A 88 32.65 -6.10 -2.68
CA LEU A 88 31.60 -5.53 -3.55
C LEU A 88 31.57 -4.00 -3.73
N TYR A 89 32.71 -3.42 -4.12
CA TYR A 89 32.72 -2.27 -5.03
C TYR A 89 33.04 -2.74 -6.44
N THR A 90 32.03 -3.09 -7.22
CA THR A 90 32.06 -2.99 -8.68
C THR A 90 30.76 -2.37 -9.14
N HIS A 91 30.68 -1.04 -9.07
CA HIS A 91 30.40 -0.18 -10.22
C HIS A 91 30.54 1.31 -9.83
N ASN A 92 31.73 1.84 -10.17
CA ASN A 92 32.17 3.23 -10.29
C ASN A 92 32.28 4.15 -9.06
N PRO A 93 33.31 5.04 -9.06
CA PRO A 93 33.94 5.54 -7.84
C PRO A 93 33.45 6.95 -7.49
N LEU A 94 32.99 7.12 -6.26
CA LEU A 94 33.02 8.44 -5.62
C LEU A 94 34.48 8.71 -5.24
N LYS A 95 35.05 9.79 -5.79
CA LYS A 95 36.39 10.31 -5.46
C LYS A 95 36.54 10.42 -3.94
N ILE A 96 37.33 9.52 -3.36
CA ILE A 96 37.81 9.63 -1.99
C ILE A 96 39.08 10.49 -2.05
N SER A 97 39.07 11.62 -1.34
CA SER A 97 40.23 12.51 -1.22
C SER A 97 41.40 11.81 -0.53
N GLU A 98 42.60 11.93 -1.11
CA GLU A 98 43.86 11.33 -0.69
C GLU A 98 44.46 11.95 0.59
N HIS A 99 43.74 11.89 1.71
CA HIS A 99 44.32 12.16 3.02
C HIS A 99 43.99 11.03 4.00
N PRO A 100 44.97 10.19 4.38
CA PRO A 100 44.74 8.99 5.20
C PRO A 100 44.42 9.26 6.68
N ASN A 101 44.09 10.50 7.07
CA ASN A 101 43.80 10.88 8.45
C ASN A 101 42.43 11.56 8.67
N ASN A 102 41.51 11.53 7.71
CA ASN A 102 40.14 12.02 7.89
C ASN A 102 39.10 10.96 7.53
N ILE A 103 39.06 9.87 8.30
CA ILE A 103 37.96 8.92 8.27
C ILE A 103 36.85 9.44 9.19
N LEU A 104 35.83 10.02 8.54
CA LEU A 104 34.43 10.12 8.94
C LEU A 104 34.15 10.75 10.32
N SER A 105 33.45 11.88 10.29
CA SER A 105 32.80 12.46 11.46
C SER A 105 31.87 11.43 12.14
N TYR A 106 32.40 10.72 13.13
CA TYR A 106 31.62 10.06 14.16
C TYR A 106 30.78 11.14 14.86
N SER A 107 29.48 11.22 14.59
CA SER A 107 28.57 11.65 15.64
C SER A 107 28.57 10.53 16.67
N GLN A 108 29.45 10.61 17.67
CA GLN A 108 29.53 9.66 18.77
C GLN A 108 28.27 9.79 19.64
N ILE A 109 27.15 9.24 19.20
CA ILE A 109 25.98 9.17 20.03
C ILE A 109 26.17 7.95 20.93
N ARG A 110 26.53 8.25 22.18
CA ARG A 110 26.84 7.30 23.24
C ARG A 110 25.56 6.60 23.67
N PHE A 111 25.09 5.63 22.90
CA PHE A 111 24.05 4.73 23.38
C PHE A 111 24.68 3.76 24.36
N THR A 112 24.20 3.73 25.60
CA THR A 112 24.59 2.72 26.57
C THR A 112 23.44 1.73 26.70
N ARG A 113 23.73 0.49 27.10
CA ARG A 113 22.70 -0.47 27.51
C ARG A 113 21.71 0.17 28.51
N LYS A 114 22.23 1.01 29.41
CA LYS A 114 21.45 1.82 30.36
C LYS A 114 20.45 2.76 29.67
N ILE A 115 20.82 3.44 28.59
CA ILE A 115 19.89 4.32 27.85
C ILE A 115 18.77 3.51 27.20
N SER A 116 19.10 2.40 26.53
CA SER A 116 18.08 1.52 25.93
C SER A 116 17.12 0.97 27.00
N TYR A 117 17.66 0.62 28.16
CA TYR A 117 16.87 0.18 29.31
C TYR A 117 15.95 1.29 29.84
N GLU A 118 16.46 2.49 30.13
CA GLU A 118 15.65 3.60 30.68
C GLU A 118 14.59 4.11 29.69
N ILE A 119 14.93 4.24 28.40
CA ILE A 119 13.96 4.59 27.36
C ILE A 119 12.92 3.48 27.23
N GLY A 120 13.36 2.21 27.26
CA GLY A 120 12.47 1.06 27.22
C GLY A 120 11.47 1.02 28.36
N LYS A 121 11.87 1.33 29.60
CA LYS A 121 10.96 1.43 30.75
C LYS A 121 9.86 2.45 30.53
N ARG A 122 10.20 3.61 29.98
CA ARG A 122 9.26 4.69 29.66
C ARG A 122 8.30 4.28 28.53
N ILE A 123 8.82 3.69 27.45
CA ILE A 123 8.03 3.24 26.30
C ILE A 123 7.09 2.10 26.70
N LEU A 124 7.61 1.08 27.37
CA LEU A 124 6.85 -0.11 27.74
C LEU A 124 6.02 0.07 29.02
N ASN A 125 6.22 1.19 29.75
CA ASN A 125 5.61 1.48 31.05
C ASN A 125 5.84 0.35 32.05
N LYS A 126 7.11 -0.04 32.22
CA LYS A 126 7.54 -1.14 33.09
C LYS A 126 8.60 -0.70 34.09
N SER A 127 8.57 -1.30 35.29
CA SER A 127 9.57 -1.11 36.33
C SER A 127 10.85 -1.91 36.09
N ASP A 128 10.84 -2.88 35.18
CA ASP A 128 12.02 -3.63 34.74
C ASP A 128 11.81 -4.20 33.34
N LEU A 129 12.90 -4.49 32.63
CA LEU A 129 12.89 -5.03 31.27
C LEU A 129 13.72 -6.31 31.19
N ASN A 130 13.23 -7.28 30.43
CA ASN A 130 14.03 -8.45 30.10
C ASN A 130 15.00 -8.18 28.92
N GLU A 131 15.87 -9.15 28.62
CA GLU A 131 16.90 -9.00 27.58
C GLU A 131 16.31 -8.75 26.18
N ALA A 132 15.24 -9.45 25.82
CA ALA A 132 14.58 -9.30 24.53
C ALA A 132 13.98 -7.88 24.37
N GLU A 133 13.38 -7.35 25.44
CA GLU A 133 12.87 -5.98 25.47
C GLU A 133 14.00 -4.94 25.32
N ILE A 134 15.12 -5.14 26.02
CA ILE A 134 16.30 -4.27 25.91
C ILE A 134 16.84 -4.29 24.48
N ASN A 135 16.95 -5.47 23.86
CA ASN A 135 17.44 -5.63 22.49
C ASN A 135 16.51 -4.99 21.46
N ALA A 136 15.19 -5.16 21.60
CA ALA A 136 14.21 -4.49 20.75
C ALA A 136 14.34 -2.95 20.83
N MET A 137 14.48 -2.39 22.04
CA MET A 137 14.66 -0.96 22.21
C MET A 137 15.98 -0.47 21.62
N LYS A 138 17.06 -1.22 21.83
CA LYS A 138 18.38 -0.94 21.24
C LYS A 138 18.30 -0.87 19.72
N LEU A 139 17.60 -1.80 19.08
CA LEU A 139 17.38 -1.80 17.63
C LEU A 139 16.56 -0.61 17.16
N MET A 140 15.51 -0.19 17.88
CA MET A 140 14.73 0.99 17.51
C MET A 140 15.55 2.27 17.63
N ILE A 141 16.24 2.44 18.75
CA ILE A 141 16.98 3.66 19.09
C ILE A 141 18.15 3.91 18.15
N ILE A 142 18.76 2.87 17.58
CA ILE A 142 19.93 3.04 16.70
C ILE A 142 19.57 3.52 15.29
N GLN A 143 18.37 3.22 14.80
CA GLN A 143 17.97 3.48 13.40
C GLN A 143 18.15 4.93 12.93
N PRO A 144 17.72 5.96 13.69
CA PRO A 144 17.85 7.36 13.27
C PRO A 144 19.29 7.82 13.09
N TYR A 145 20.26 7.05 13.60
CA TYR A 145 21.66 7.43 13.66
C TYR A 145 22.56 6.60 12.75
N LEU A 146 21.98 5.66 12.01
CA LEU A 146 22.69 4.94 10.96
C LEU A 146 23.12 5.94 9.88
N LYS A 147 24.33 5.77 9.34
CA LYS A 147 24.93 6.68 8.34
C LYS A 147 24.05 6.87 7.10
N SER A 148 23.25 5.87 6.75
CA SER A 148 22.26 5.93 5.66
C SER A 148 21.01 6.74 6.01
N ASN A 149 20.84 7.23 7.25
CA ASN A 149 19.60 7.84 7.76
C ASN A 149 18.38 7.05 7.26
N ALA A 150 18.33 5.75 7.58
CA ALA A 150 17.29 4.85 7.10
C ALA A 150 15.92 5.52 7.29
N LYS A 151 15.22 5.78 6.18
CA LYS A 151 13.91 6.42 6.18
C LYS A 151 12.83 5.42 6.60
N ILE A 152 13.08 4.12 6.38
CA ILE A 152 12.17 3.01 6.72
C ILE A 152 12.94 1.96 7.53
N PHE A 153 12.32 1.43 8.57
CA PHE A 153 12.77 0.25 9.30
C PHE A 153 11.73 -0.87 9.22
N ILE A 154 12.07 -1.98 8.59
CA ILE A 154 11.18 -3.13 8.38
C ILE A 154 11.45 -4.20 9.44
N THR A 155 10.42 -4.57 10.19
CA THR A 155 10.50 -5.59 11.25
C THR A 155 9.15 -6.28 11.45
N GLU A 156 9.17 -7.56 11.83
CA GLU A 156 7.99 -8.30 12.34
C GLU A 156 8.06 -8.49 13.86
N ASN A 157 9.00 -7.82 14.54
CA ASN A 157 9.12 -7.90 15.98
C ASN A 157 7.87 -7.25 16.65
N PRO A 158 7.04 -8.04 17.36
CA PRO A 158 5.76 -7.57 17.87
C PRO A 158 5.92 -6.50 18.96
N LEU A 159 7.04 -6.53 19.71
CA LEU A 159 7.34 -5.50 20.72
C LEU A 159 7.58 -4.15 20.05
N ILE A 160 8.44 -4.12 19.02
CA ILE A 160 8.78 -2.91 18.26
C ILE A 160 7.52 -2.33 17.60
N LEU A 161 6.74 -3.16 16.90
CA LEU A 161 5.52 -2.74 16.21
C LEU A 161 4.47 -2.18 17.18
N LYS A 162 4.34 -2.78 18.38
CA LYS A 162 3.41 -2.33 19.42
C LYS A 162 3.81 -0.98 20.01
N CYS A 163 5.11 -0.68 20.09
CA CYS A 163 5.59 0.49 20.83
C CYS A 163 6.10 1.64 19.96
N LYS A 164 6.13 1.49 18.63
CA LYS A 164 6.61 2.52 17.69
C LYS A 164 5.95 3.88 17.88
N GLU A 165 4.65 3.93 18.19
CA GLU A 165 3.93 5.18 18.42
C GLU A 165 4.55 5.97 19.58
N LYS A 166 4.80 5.32 20.72
CA LYS A 166 5.46 5.94 21.88
C LYS A 166 6.91 6.32 21.58
N PHE A 167 7.60 5.50 20.80
CA PHE A 167 8.96 5.80 20.37
C PHE A 167 9.03 7.10 19.56
N TYR A 168 8.06 7.34 18.69
CA TYR A 168 7.98 8.58 17.92
C TYR A 168 7.85 9.84 18.78
N HIS A 169 7.41 9.74 20.04
CA HIS A 169 7.37 10.86 20.99
C HIS A 169 8.70 11.26 21.58
N ILE A 170 9.66 10.34 21.59
CA ILE A 170 10.88 10.47 22.38
C ILE A 170 12.06 10.82 21.48
N ILE A 171 12.03 10.35 20.24
CA ILE A 171 13.14 10.49 19.30
C ILE A 171 12.82 11.53 18.25
N ASP A 172 13.76 12.44 18.04
CA ASP A 172 13.71 13.37 16.92
C ASP A 172 14.05 12.64 15.63
N TYR A 173 13.19 12.76 14.61
CA TYR A 173 13.34 12.15 13.28
C TYR A 173 13.49 10.62 13.27
N PRO A 174 12.53 9.87 13.86
CA PRO A 174 12.56 8.42 13.80
C PRO A 174 12.30 7.92 12.36
N PRO A 175 12.85 6.75 11.97
CA PRO A 175 12.45 6.09 10.72
C PRO A 175 10.95 5.72 10.76
N ILE A 176 10.36 5.49 9.60
CA ILE A 176 9.04 4.88 9.50
C ILE A 176 9.17 3.38 9.82
N ILE A 177 8.65 2.95 10.96
CA ILE A 177 8.69 1.55 11.41
C ILE A 177 7.45 0.80 10.90
N VAL A 178 7.69 -0.21 10.07
CA VAL A 178 6.65 -0.94 9.33
C VAL A 178 6.85 -2.45 9.40
N ASN A 179 5.74 -3.19 9.25
CA ASN A 179 5.75 -4.63 9.02
C ASN A 179 5.94 -4.94 7.52
N LEU A 180 6.03 -6.22 7.16
CA LEU A 180 6.23 -6.65 5.77
C LEU A 180 5.12 -6.17 4.83
N GLU A 181 3.86 -6.19 5.29
CA GLU A 181 2.72 -5.79 4.46
C GLU A 181 2.83 -4.33 4.03
N ILE A 182 3.05 -3.43 5.00
CA ILE A 182 3.22 -2.00 4.73
C ILE A 182 4.53 -1.75 3.97
N ALA A 183 5.60 -2.49 4.26
CA ALA A 183 6.85 -2.37 3.51
C ALA A 183 6.69 -2.71 2.03
N LYS A 184 6.00 -3.82 1.71
CA LYS A 184 5.68 -4.24 0.34
C LYS A 184 4.91 -3.13 -0.39
N GLU A 185 3.94 -2.52 0.27
CA GLU A 185 3.14 -1.42 -0.25
C GLU A 185 3.98 -0.18 -0.55
N ILE A 186 4.81 0.27 0.40
CA ILE A 186 5.66 1.45 0.23
C ILE A 186 6.69 1.23 -0.88
N ILE A 187 7.34 0.06 -0.91
CA ILE A 187 8.33 -0.27 -1.94
C ILE A 187 7.65 -0.30 -3.32
N GLY A 188 6.48 -0.94 -3.44
CA GLY A 188 5.72 -0.96 -4.68
C GLY A 188 5.35 0.44 -5.19
N LEU A 189 4.84 1.30 -4.30
CA LEU A 189 4.51 2.69 -4.64
C LEU A 189 5.75 3.49 -5.06
N TYR A 190 6.87 3.30 -4.37
CA TYR A 190 8.12 3.96 -4.69
C TYR A 190 8.66 3.54 -6.07
N MET A 191 8.60 2.25 -6.41
CA MET A 191 9.00 1.77 -7.74
C MET A 191 8.15 2.39 -8.85
N ARG A 192 6.82 2.43 -8.66
CA ARG A 192 5.89 3.06 -9.61
C ARG A 192 6.11 4.57 -9.72
N TYR A 193 6.44 5.24 -8.62
CA TYR A 193 6.85 6.65 -8.62
C TYR A 193 8.12 6.89 -9.45
N LYS A 194 9.08 5.96 -9.41
CA LYS A 194 10.29 5.99 -10.25
C LYS A 194 10.06 5.49 -11.68
N ASN A 195 8.80 5.24 -12.08
CA ASN A 195 8.41 4.63 -13.34
C ASN A 195 9.09 3.28 -13.63
N ASN A 196 9.44 2.53 -12.58
CA ASN A 196 9.91 1.16 -12.71
C ASN A 196 8.73 0.21 -12.45
N TYR A 197 8.34 -0.52 -13.49
CA TYR A 197 7.24 -1.48 -13.49
C TYR A 197 7.72 -2.90 -13.79
N ASP A 198 9.04 -3.10 -13.84
CA ASP A 198 9.63 -4.35 -14.24
C ASP A 198 9.34 -5.46 -13.21
N ILE A 199 9.28 -6.70 -13.71
CA ILE A 199 9.07 -7.88 -12.89
C ILE A 199 10.32 -8.73 -12.91
N ASN A 200 10.94 -8.84 -11.74
CA ASN A 200 12.02 -9.78 -11.51
C ASN A 200 11.43 -11.16 -11.25
N ILE A 201 11.72 -12.12 -12.13
CA ILE A 201 11.37 -13.53 -11.95
C ILE A 201 12.64 -14.28 -11.57
N ASN A 202 12.64 -14.86 -10.39
CA ASN A 202 13.70 -15.74 -9.93
C ASN A 202 13.22 -17.20 -10.06
N SER A 203 13.80 -17.95 -10.99
CA SER A 203 13.55 -19.39 -11.14
C SER A 203 14.88 -20.11 -11.32
N ASP A 204 15.15 -21.12 -10.50
CA ASP A 204 16.27 -22.06 -10.66
C ASP A 204 17.63 -21.39 -10.99
N ASN A 205 18.00 -20.36 -10.22
CA ASN A 205 19.23 -19.56 -10.38
C ASN A 205 19.29 -18.65 -11.62
N ILE A 206 18.17 -18.45 -12.31
CA ILE A 206 18.04 -17.46 -13.37
C ILE A 206 17.17 -16.32 -12.85
N ASN A 207 17.78 -15.14 -12.75
CA ASN A 207 17.07 -13.89 -12.50
C ASN A 207 16.76 -13.25 -13.85
N ILE A 208 15.49 -13.30 -14.26
CA ILE A 208 15.03 -12.65 -15.49
C ILE A 208 14.27 -11.39 -15.11
N ASN A 209 14.76 -10.23 -15.56
CA ASN A 209 13.99 -9.01 -15.48
C ASN A 209 13.07 -8.92 -16.71
N PHE A 210 11.77 -8.91 -16.49
CA PHE A 210 10.76 -8.71 -17.52
C PHE A 210 10.34 -7.24 -17.52
N PRO A 211 10.79 -6.44 -18.50
CA PRO A 211 10.36 -5.06 -18.61
C PRO A 211 8.88 -5.03 -18.98
N ILE A 212 8.10 -4.29 -18.20
CA ILE A 212 6.66 -4.11 -18.42
C ILE A 212 6.40 -2.63 -18.45
N ASN A 213 5.62 -2.15 -19.42
CA ASN A 213 5.28 -0.74 -19.44
C ASN A 213 4.16 -0.43 -18.43
N LYS A 214 4.00 0.86 -18.10
CA LYS A 214 2.97 1.33 -17.16
C LYS A 214 1.58 0.77 -17.47
N HIS A 215 1.16 0.81 -18.73
CA HIS A 215 -0.18 0.39 -19.13
C HIS A 215 -0.39 -1.12 -18.90
N GLU A 216 0.55 -1.93 -19.38
CA GLU A 216 0.55 -3.39 -19.19
C GLU A 216 0.54 -3.76 -17.71
N PHE A 217 1.29 -3.05 -16.85
CA PHE A 217 1.30 -3.33 -15.41
C PHE A 217 -0.10 -3.19 -14.79
N TYR A 218 -0.78 -2.07 -15.04
CA TYR A 218 -2.12 -1.85 -14.49
C TYR A 218 -3.15 -2.79 -15.11
N GLU A 219 -3.01 -3.12 -16.39
CA GLU A 219 -3.88 -4.05 -17.10
C GLU A 219 -3.78 -5.46 -16.51
N ASN A 220 -2.57 -6.01 -16.42
CA ASN A 220 -2.33 -7.33 -15.83
C ASN A 220 -2.83 -7.39 -14.37
N SER A 221 -2.63 -6.31 -13.60
CA SER A 221 -3.11 -6.26 -12.23
C SER A 221 -4.63 -6.16 -12.11
N LEU A 222 -5.30 -5.47 -13.05
CA LEU A 222 -6.76 -5.43 -13.13
C LEU A 222 -7.33 -6.82 -13.46
N LEU A 223 -6.72 -7.53 -14.41
CA LEU A 223 -7.17 -8.84 -14.88
C LEU A 223 -7.14 -9.91 -13.78
N LEU A 224 -6.15 -9.83 -12.88
CA LEU A 224 -6.09 -10.69 -11.70
C LEU A 224 -7.18 -10.38 -10.67
N LYS A 225 -7.70 -9.15 -10.65
CA LYS A 225 -8.68 -8.70 -9.66
C LYS A 225 -10.13 -8.80 -10.13
N ILE A 226 -10.36 -8.73 -11.44
CA ILE A 226 -11.69 -8.82 -12.05
C ILE A 226 -11.64 -9.76 -13.25
N SER A 227 -11.55 -11.06 -12.99
CA SER A 227 -11.41 -12.10 -14.01
C SER A 227 -12.62 -12.22 -14.94
N ASN A 228 -13.79 -11.74 -14.55
CA ASN A 228 -15.01 -11.75 -15.36
C ASN A 228 -15.16 -10.49 -16.24
N LEU A 229 -14.16 -9.60 -16.28
CA LEU A 229 -14.14 -8.54 -17.29
C LEU A 229 -13.94 -9.15 -18.69
N PRO A 230 -14.74 -8.75 -19.70
CA PRO A 230 -14.58 -9.18 -21.07
C PRO A 230 -13.31 -8.56 -21.65
N PHE A 231 -12.19 -9.23 -21.42
CA PHE A 231 -10.91 -8.87 -22.00
C PHE A 231 -10.82 -9.55 -23.37
N ARG A 232 -10.72 -8.75 -24.44
CA ARG A 232 -10.58 -9.21 -25.84
C ARG A 232 -11.78 -9.97 -26.46
N SER A 233 -12.98 -9.90 -25.89
CA SER A 233 -14.16 -10.50 -26.53
C SER A 233 -14.75 -9.56 -27.58
N ASP A 234 -14.72 -9.98 -28.85
CA ASP A 234 -15.30 -9.23 -29.99
C ASP A 234 -16.81 -8.99 -29.86
N ASN A 235 -17.49 -9.72 -28.97
CA ASN A 235 -18.95 -9.77 -28.85
C ASN A 235 -19.61 -8.65 -28.02
N PHE A 236 -18.85 -7.80 -27.31
CA PHE A 236 -19.43 -6.74 -26.45
C PHE A 236 -19.16 -5.30 -26.91
N GLY A 237 -18.45 -5.12 -28.03
CA GLY A 237 -18.26 -3.83 -28.67
C GLY A 237 -17.56 -2.77 -27.80
N ASP A 238 -17.54 -1.55 -28.32
CA ASP A 238 -16.80 -0.37 -27.84
C ASP A 238 -17.10 0.05 -26.38
N LEU A 239 -18.11 -0.52 -25.70
CA LEU A 239 -18.57 -0.08 -24.37
C LEU A 239 -17.76 -0.65 -23.19
N THR A 240 -17.05 -1.76 -23.39
CA THR A 240 -16.19 -2.37 -22.37
C THR A 240 -14.84 -1.67 -22.25
N LYS A 241 -14.34 -1.07 -23.34
CA LYS A 241 -13.08 -0.32 -23.35
C LYS A 241 -13.11 0.91 -22.43
N PRO A 242 -14.16 1.76 -22.43
CA PRO A 242 -14.30 2.82 -21.43
C PRO A 242 -14.44 2.30 -19.99
N LEU A 243 -14.97 1.09 -19.78
CA LEU A 243 -15.04 0.48 -18.45
C LEU A 243 -13.63 0.09 -17.97
N ILE A 244 -12.86 -0.62 -18.81
CA ILE A 244 -11.47 -1.02 -18.54
C ILE A 244 -10.61 0.21 -18.29
N ASN A 245 -10.65 1.21 -19.18
CA ASN A 245 -9.86 2.44 -19.03
C ASN A 245 -10.14 3.15 -17.70
N ARG A 246 -11.40 3.18 -17.25
CA ARG A 246 -11.72 3.76 -15.94
C ARG A 246 -11.12 2.98 -14.79
N PHE A 247 -11.09 1.65 -14.86
CA PHE A 247 -10.40 0.83 -13.87
C PHE A 247 -8.88 1.06 -13.87
N LEU A 248 -8.26 1.16 -15.05
CA LEU A 248 -6.82 1.45 -15.16
C LEU A 248 -6.50 2.81 -14.51
N TYR A 249 -7.26 3.86 -14.86
CA TYR A 249 -7.10 5.18 -14.27
C TYR A 249 -7.42 5.21 -12.78
N LEU A 250 -8.32 4.36 -12.32
CA LEU A 250 -8.69 4.25 -10.90
C LEU A 250 -7.53 3.65 -10.10
N LEU A 251 -6.88 2.61 -10.62
CA LEU A 251 -5.68 2.02 -10.01
C LEU A 251 -4.50 3.01 -10.00
N MET A 252 -4.29 3.73 -11.11
CA MET A 252 -3.30 4.81 -11.17
C MET A 252 -3.59 5.90 -10.12
N SER A 253 -4.84 6.31 -9.98
CA SER A 253 -5.23 7.31 -8.98
C SER A 253 -5.05 6.81 -7.55
N LEU A 254 -5.26 5.52 -7.29
CA LEU A 254 -5.00 4.91 -5.99
C LEU A 254 -3.51 5.02 -5.62
N ASP A 255 -2.63 4.72 -6.57
CA ASP A 255 -1.19 4.83 -6.37
C ASP A 255 -0.74 6.27 -6.13
N GLU A 256 -1.27 7.25 -6.88
CA GLU A 256 -0.97 8.66 -6.63
C GLU A 256 -1.39 9.08 -5.20
N ILE A 257 -2.57 8.65 -4.74
CA ILE A 257 -3.02 8.92 -3.37
C ILE A 257 -2.09 8.26 -2.34
N GLY A 258 -1.62 7.03 -2.61
CA GLY A 258 -0.66 6.32 -1.75
C GLY A 258 0.71 6.98 -1.71
N ILE A 259 1.21 7.44 -2.85
CA ILE A 259 2.44 8.22 -2.94
C ILE A 259 2.34 9.47 -2.07
N GLN A 260 1.22 10.21 -2.15
CA GLN A 260 1.01 11.40 -1.32
C GLN A 260 0.81 11.06 0.16
N HIS A 261 0.26 9.88 0.48
CA HIS A 261 0.12 9.41 1.86
C HIS A 261 1.48 9.24 2.54
N TYR A 262 2.44 8.61 1.86
CA TYR A 262 3.77 8.35 2.42
C TYR A 262 4.80 9.48 2.24
N ASN A 263 4.55 10.44 1.34
CA ASN A 263 5.51 11.51 1.02
C ASN A 263 5.63 12.65 2.04
N GLY A 264 4.76 12.76 3.03
CA GLY A 264 4.79 13.91 3.93
C GLY A 264 3.40 14.47 4.26
N THR A 265 3.32 15.36 5.25
CA THR A 265 2.11 16.13 5.58
C THR A 265 2.40 17.61 5.46
N ASP A 266 2.45 18.07 4.21
CA ASP A 266 2.37 19.49 3.88
C ASP A 266 1.04 19.78 3.17
N ARG A 267 0.74 21.06 2.96
CA ARG A 267 -0.48 21.49 2.27
C ARG A 267 -0.53 20.96 0.83
N THR A 268 0.62 20.88 0.16
CA THR A 268 0.75 20.41 -1.23
C THR A 268 0.33 18.95 -1.38
N SER A 269 0.90 18.06 -0.57
CA SER A 269 0.58 16.63 -0.59
C SER A 269 -0.86 16.35 -0.18
N MET A 270 -1.46 17.17 0.71
CA MET A 270 -2.89 17.07 1.02
C MET A 270 -3.77 17.50 -0.16
N PHE A 271 -3.44 18.63 -0.81
CA PHE A 271 -4.16 19.11 -1.99
C PHE A 271 -4.09 18.10 -3.15
N ASN A 272 -2.90 17.55 -3.41
CA ASN A 272 -2.71 16.52 -4.42
C ASN A 272 -3.51 15.24 -4.10
N SER A 273 -3.52 14.82 -2.82
CA SER A 273 -4.33 13.67 -2.39
C SER A 273 -5.82 13.88 -2.69
N LEU A 274 -6.35 15.08 -2.40
CA LEU A 274 -7.76 15.42 -2.64
C LEU A 274 -8.08 15.51 -4.14
N TYR A 275 -7.18 16.09 -4.93
CA TYR A 275 -7.34 16.14 -6.39
C TYR A 275 -7.49 14.73 -6.97
N HIS A 276 -6.58 13.82 -6.64
CA HIS A 276 -6.66 12.43 -7.09
C HIS A 276 -7.86 11.71 -6.46
N PHE A 277 -8.22 11.99 -5.22
CA PHE A 277 -9.42 11.42 -4.60
C PHE A 277 -10.72 11.82 -5.33
N ASN A 278 -10.81 13.06 -5.81
CA ASN A 278 -11.97 13.52 -6.59
C ASN A 278 -12.05 12.83 -7.94
N TYR A 279 -10.91 12.67 -8.59
CA TYR A 279 -10.80 11.91 -9.84
C TYR A 279 -11.19 10.45 -9.62
N PHE A 280 -10.67 9.82 -8.55
CA PHE A 280 -10.99 8.48 -8.11
C PHE A 280 -12.51 8.26 -7.93
N LEU A 281 -13.19 9.13 -7.17
CA LEU A 281 -14.65 9.02 -6.99
C LEU A 281 -15.42 9.19 -8.30
N SER A 282 -14.97 10.10 -9.17
CA SER A 282 -15.57 10.30 -10.50
C SER A 282 -15.45 9.05 -11.36
N LEU A 283 -14.29 8.37 -11.33
CA LEU A 283 -14.07 7.10 -12.03
C LEU A 283 -14.98 5.99 -11.51
N ILE A 284 -15.15 5.84 -10.19
CA ILE A 284 -16.07 4.84 -9.62
C ILE A 284 -17.50 5.11 -10.08
N THR A 285 -17.98 6.36 -10.00
CA THR A 285 -19.34 6.67 -10.47
C THR A 285 -19.51 6.38 -11.97
N GLY A 286 -18.50 6.68 -12.79
CA GLY A 286 -18.51 6.34 -14.21
C GLY A 286 -18.46 4.84 -14.48
N ILE A 287 -17.82 4.05 -13.62
CA ILE A 287 -17.87 2.57 -13.67
C ILE A 287 -19.30 2.09 -13.42
N PHE A 288 -19.97 2.62 -12.40
CA PHE A 288 -21.38 2.29 -12.13
C PHE A 288 -22.30 2.67 -13.31
N ASP A 289 -22.11 3.84 -13.91
CA ASP A 289 -22.90 4.27 -15.06
C ASP A 289 -22.62 3.37 -16.29
N ASN A 290 -21.37 2.99 -16.55
CA ASN A 290 -21.03 2.03 -17.60
C ASN A 290 -21.70 0.66 -17.37
N LEU A 291 -21.70 0.16 -16.13
CA LEU A 291 -22.38 -1.10 -15.80
C LEU A 291 -23.90 -1.00 -16.01
N ALA A 292 -24.52 0.13 -15.66
CA ALA A 292 -25.93 0.38 -15.95
C ALA A 292 -26.22 0.34 -17.46
N ILE A 293 -25.39 0.97 -18.29
CA ILE A 293 -25.53 0.97 -19.76
C ILE A 293 -25.36 -0.44 -20.32
N ILE A 294 -24.32 -1.17 -19.92
CA ILE A 294 -24.10 -2.56 -20.33
C ILE A 294 -25.33 -3.41 -20.00
N THR A 295 -25.91 -3.19 -18.83
CA THR A 295 -27.05 -3.98 -18.34
C THR A 295 -28.34 -3.62 -19.05
N LYS A 296 -28.55 -2.33 -19.33
CA LYS A 296 -29.64 -1.87 -20.18
C LYS A 296 -29.59 -2.58 -21.52
N ASN A 297 -28.43 -2.59 -22.17
CA ASN A 297 -28.26 -3.19 -23.49
C ASN A 297 -28.42 -4.72 -23.44
N LYS A 298 -27.85 -5.37 -22.42
CA LYS A 298 -27.91 -6.83 -22.26
C LYS A 298 -29.33 -7.36 -22.05
N TYR A 299 -30.17 -6.62 -21.34
CA TYR A 299 -31.54 -7.03 -21.01
C TYR A 299 -32.62 -6.23 -21.76
N GLU A 300 -32.22 -5.39 -22.71
CA GLU A 300 -33.10 -4.54 -23.52
C GLU A 300 -34.08 -3.72 -22.66
N ILE A 301 -33.58 -3.15 -21.56
CA ILE A 301 -34.41 -2.36 -20.64
C ILE A 301 -34.76 -1.02 -21.31
N PHE A 302 -36.04 -0.77 -21.50
CA PHE A 302 -36.52 0.51 -22.02
C PHE A 302 -36.32 1.63 -20.99
N ALA A 303 -35.71 2.74 -21.41
CA ALA A 303 -35.49 3.93 -20.59
C ALA A 303 -35.77 5.16 -21.47
N GLU A 304 -36.65 6.04 -21.00
CA GLU A 304 -37.08 7.23 -21.74
C GLU A 304 -35.95 8.26 -21.87
N THR A 305 -35.13 8.39 -20.82
CA THR A 305 -33.99 9.31 -20.80
C THR A 305 -32.70 8.62 -20.38
N ASN A 306 -31.56 9.19 -20.74
CA ASN A 306 -30.25 8.70 -20.27
C ASN A 306 -30.10 8.81 -18.74
N ASN A 307 -30.80 9.75 -18.10
CA ASN A 307 -30.78 9.93 -16.65
C ASN A 307 -31.44 8.77 -15.90
N ASP A 308 -32.25 7.97 -16.58
CA ASP A 308 -32.89 6.77 -16.02
C ASP A 308 -31.93 5.56 -15.97
N ILE A 309 -30.77 5.67 -16.62
CA ILE A 309 -29.77 4.61 -16.76
C ILE A 309 -28.64 4.85 -15.76
N THR A 310 -28.91 4.59 -14.49
CA THR A 310 -27.90 4.72 -13.42
C THR A 310 -28.09 3.65 -12.37
N LEU A 311 -27.01 3.28 -11.67
CA LEU A 311 -27.08 2.44 -10.47
C LEU A 311 -27.29 3.25 -9.18
N ASN A 312 -27.19 4.58 -9.23
CA ASN A 312 -27.38 5.44 -8.06
C ASN A 312 -28.72 5.14 -7.35
N PRO A 313 -28.72 4.66 -6.09
CA PRO A 313 -29.93 4.23 -5.39
C PRO A 313 -31.03 5.29 -5.26
N LYS A 314 -30.70 6.59 -5.38
CA LYS A 314 -31.69 7.67 -5.37
C LYS A 314 -32.53 7.71 -6.66
N ASN A 315 -31.93 7.35 -7.80
CA ASN A 315 -32.53 7.48 -9.13
C ASN A 315 -32.84 6.10 -9.75
N SER A 316 -32.02 5.07 -9.47
CA SER A 316 -32.08 3.73 -10.07
C SER A 316 -33.31 2.90 -9.70
N LYS A 317 -34.06 3.32 -8.66
CA LYS A 317 -35.20 2.59 -8.08
C LYS A 317 -36.41 2.44 -9.01
N LYS A 318 -36.49 3.16 -10.13
CA LYS A 318 -37.70 3.16 -10.97
C LYS A 318 -37.63 2.28 -12.22
N ILE A 319 -36.53 2.28 -12.96
CA ILE A 319 -36.47 1.63 -14.29
C ILE A 319 -35.44 0.49 -14.31
N ILE A 320 -34.14 0.79 -14.16
CA ILE A 320 -33.07 -0.21 -14.22
C ILE A 320 -33.28 -1.34 -13.18
N LEU A 321 -33.47 -1.01 -11.90
CA LEU A 321 -33.63 -2.05 -10.86
C LEU A 321 -34.89 -2.89 -11.05
N LYS A 322 -35.99 -2.30 -11.54
CA LYS A 322 -37.22 -3.05 -11.83
C LYS A 322 -37.05 -3.97 -13.03
N GLY A 323 -36.41 -3.48 -14.10
CA GLY A 323 -36.11 -4.28 -15.28
C GLY A 323 -35.18 -5.45 -14.95
N ILE A 324 -34.12 -5.20 -14.16
CA ILE A 324 -33.22 -6.26 -13.69
C ILE A 324 -33.98 -7.27 -12.83
N LYS A 325 -34.82 -6.84 -11.88
CA LYS A 325 -35.58 -7.77 -11.03
C LYS A 325 -36.42 -8.76 -11.83
N GLN A 326 -36.97 -8.35 -12.97
CA GLN A 326 -37.77 -9.20 -13.85
C GLN A 326 -36.93 -10.14 -14.71
N LYS A 327 -35.68 -9.78 -15.03
CA LYS A 327 -34.83 -10.50 -15.98
C LYS A 327 -33.73 -11.34 -15.32
N ASN A 328 -33.24 -10.92 -14.15
CA ASN A 328 -32.16 -11.56 -13.40
C ASN A 328 -32.27 -11.23 -11.90
N GLU A 329 -32.90 -12.12 -11.13
CA GLU A 329 -33.10 -11.96 -9.69
C GLU A 329 -31.77 -11.93 -8.91
N SER A 330 -30.78 -12.71 -9.33
CA SER A 330 -29.47 -12.76 -8.68
C SER A 330 -28.72 -11.43 -8.81
N LEU A 331 -28.72 -10.84 -10.01
CA LEU A 331 -28.15 -9.50 -10.23
C LEU A 331 -28.88 -8.43 -9.41
N TYR A 332 -30.22 -8.54 -9.30
CA TYR A 332 -31.00 -7.64 -8.46
C TYR A 332 -30.58 -7.74 -6.99
N LYS A 333 -30.45 -8.96 -6.44
CA LYS A 333 -30.01 -9.18 -5.06
C LYS A 333 -28.60 -8.62 -4.82
N HIS A 334 -27.69 -8.83 -5.76
CA HIS A 334 -26.33 -8.27 -5.72
C HIS A 334 -26.34 -6.72 -5.65
N LEU A 335 -27.15 -6.08 -6.50
CA LEU A 335 -27.31 -4.62 -6.49
C LEU A 335 -27.92 -4.10 -5.18
N VAL A 336 -28.90 -4.81 -4.61
CA VAL A 336 -29.50 -4.45 -3.32
C VAL A 336 -28.46 -4.56 -2.20
N TYR A 337 -27.65 -5.62 -2.19
CA TYR A 337 -26.59 -5.80 -1.19
C TYR A 337 -25.55 -4.67 -1.22
N TYR A 338 -25.11 -4.26 -2.41
CA TYR A 338 -24.15 -3.17 -2.59
C TYR A 338 -24.75 -1.76 -2.61
N SER A 339 -26.07 -1.62 -2.39
CA SER A 339 -26.77 -0.34 -2.54
C SER A 339 -26.24 0.77 -1.62
N GLU A 340 -25.83 0.45 -0.40
CA GLU A 340 -25.23 1.43 0.52
C GLU A 340 -23.84 1.89 0.06
N PHE A 341 -23.02 0.98 -0.47
CA PHE A 341 -21.71 1.34 -1.03
C PHE A 341 -21.84 2.24 -2.27
N ILE A 342 -22.71 1.86 -3.22
CA ILE A 342 -22.98 2.68 -4.41
C ILE A 342 -23.50 4.06 -3.98
N GLY A 343 -24.47 4.09 -3.05
CA GLY A 343 -25.02 5.33 -2.52
C GLY A 343 -23.99 6.21 -1.79
N LEU A 344 -23.08 5.58 -1.02
CA LEU A 344 -21.97 6.27 -0.35
C LEU A 344 -21.07 6.99 -1.36
N ILE A 345 -20.64 6.31 -2.42
CA ILE A 345 -19.75 6.89 -3.44
C ILE A 345 -20.40 8.08 -4.14
N HIS A 346 -21.67 7.96 -4.57
CA HIS A 346 -22.39 9.10 -5.17
C HIS A 346 -22.56 10.26 -4.18
N GLU A 347 -22.83 9.97 -2.91
CA GLU A 347 -22.99 11.01 -1.90
C GLU A 347 -21.67 11.72 -1.58
N LEU A 348 -20.57 10.99 -1.50
CA LEU A 348 -19.22 11.56 -1.37
C LEU A 348 -18.87 12.44 -2.56
N ARG A 349 -19.04 11.93 -3.78
CA ARG A 349 -18.80 12.71 -5.02
C ARG A 349 -19.59 14.01 -4.98
N ASN A 350 -20.88 13.95 -4.71
CA ASN A 350 -21.73 15.15 -4.67
C ASN A 350 -21.32 16.11 -3.56
N THR A 351 -20.98 15.60 -2.37
CA THR A 351 -20.55 16.44 -1.24
C THR A 351 -19.26 17.17 -1.57
N ILE A 352 -18.28 16.48 -2.16
CA ILE A 352 -16.98 17.09 -2.49
C ILE A 352 -17.08 18.03 -3.68
N MET A 353 -17.83 17.66 -4.72
CA MET A 353 -17.96 18.47 -5.94
C MET A 353 -18.85 19.70 -5.76
N HIS A 354 -19.88 19.66 -4.90
CA HIS A 354 -20.85 20.75 -4.76
C HIS A 354 -20.66 21.66 -3.54
N ASN A 355 -19.97 21.22 -2.47
CA ASN A 355 -19.83 21.99 -1.23
C ASN A 355 -18.39 22.47 -0.94
N GLU A 356 -17.64 22.90 -1.96
CA GLU A 356 -16.29 23.50 -1.81
C GLU A 356 -15.25 22.59 -1.12
N MET A 357 -15.19 21.31 -1.53
CA MET A 357 -14.29 20.30 -0.96
C MET A 357 -14.61 19.94 0.50
N LEU A 358 -14.20 18.74 0.93
CA LEU A 358 -14.37 18.36 2.34
C LEU A 358 -13.44 19.20 3.22
N GLU A 359 -13.90 19.58 4.40
CA GLU A 359 -13.10 20.37 5.34
C GLU A 359 -11.81 19.61 5.68
N ASN A 360 -10.69 20.24 5.35
CA ASN A 360 -9.36 19.65 5.50
C ASN A 360 -8.93 19.71 6.96
N GLY A 361 -8.81 18.55 7.60
CA GLY A 361 -8.22 18.43 8.92
C GLY A 361 -6.85 17.76 8.85
N ALA A 362 -5.80 18.44 9.28
CA ALA A 362 -4.64 17.70 9.78
C ALA A 362 -5.08 17.01 11.07
N PHE A 363 -5.29 15.70 11.03
CA PHE A 363 -5.56 14.95 12.25
C PHE A 363 -4.24 14.53 12.88
N HIS A 364 -3.87 15.25 13.93
CA HIS A 364 -2.77 14.86 14.79
C HIS A 364 -3.28 13.84 15.80
N LYS A 365 -3.10 12.55 15.52
CA LYS A 365 -3.19 11.55 16.60
C LYS A 365 -2.08 11.79 17.62
N ASN A 366 -0.96 12.38 17.15
CA ASN A 366 0.16 12.86 17.95
C ASN A 366 1.06 13.82 17.13
N PRO A 367 1.95 14.66 17.72
CA PRO A 367 2.81 15.58 16.96
C PRO A 367 3.74 14.90 15.95
N TYR A 368 3.94 13.58 16.06
CA TYR A 368 4.86 12.82 15.22
C TYR A 368 4.18 11.86 14.23
N VAL A 369 2.88 11.58 14.41
CA VAL A 369 2.03 10.80 13.49
C VAL A 369 0.85 11.66 13.06
N VAL A 370 1.01 12.31 11.92
CA VAL A 370 -0.06 13.08 11.29
C VAL A 370 -0.78 12.14 10.34
N ALA A 371 -1.99 11.74 10.71
CA ALA A 371 -2.87 11.04 9.78
C ALA A 371 -3.61 12.09 8.96
N LYS A 372 -3.57 11.97 7.63
CA LYS A 372 -4.37 12.84 6.74
C LYS A 372 -5.81 12.38 6.80
N GLY A 373 -6.58 13.04 7.65
CA GLY A 373 -8.00 12.81 7.79
C GLY A 373 -8.78 13.81 6.97
N VAL A 374 -9.73 13.34 6.17
CA VAL A 374 -10.76 14.21 5.62
C VAL A 374 -12.00 14.09 6.48
N LYS A 375 -12.51 15.24 6.93
CA LYS A 375 -13.72 15.27 7.75
C LYS A 375 -14.92 14.97 6.86
N ILE A 376 -15.70 13.97 7.24
CA ILE A 376 -16.92 13.56 6.55
C ILE A 376 -18.14 13.80 7.46
N PRO A 377 -19.24 14.34 6.92
CA PRO A 377 -20.47 14.52 7.69
C PRO A 377 -20.97 13.21 8.30
N ASN A 378 -21.61 13.28 9.47
CA ASN A 378 -22.22 12.13 10.17
C ASN A 378 -23.11 11.28 9.25
N LYS A 379 -23.81 11.91 8.29
CA LYS A 379 -24.63 11.19 7.30
C LYS A 379 -23.81 10.23 6.43
N ILE A 380 -22.65 10.66 5.93
CA ILE A 380 -21.70 9.83 5.17
C ILE A 380 -21.09 8.76 6.09
N PHE A 381 -20.74 9.15 7.31
CA PHE A 381 -20.17 8.23 8.30
C PHE A 381 -21.13 7.08 8.67
N LYS A 382 -22.43 7.36 8.79
CA LYS A 382 -23.46 6.32 9.00
C LYS A 382 -23.54 5.35 7.83
N LYS A 383 -23.48 5.84 6.58
CA LYS A 383 -23.48 4.99 5.38
C LYS A 383 -22.25 4.10 5.29
N LEU A 384 -21.09 4.63 5.62
CA LEU A 384 -19.84 3.86 5.75
C LEU A 384 -19.99 2.64 6.67
N LYS A 385 -20.65 2.80 7.82
CA LYS A 385 -20.93 1.68 8.76
C LYS A 385 -21.85 0.61 8.17
N MET A 386 -22.70 0.99 7.21
CA MET A 386 -23.68 0.10 6.56
C MET A 386 -23.14 -0.57 5.30
N CYS A 387 -21.96 -0.19 4.82
CA CYS A 387 -21.40 -0.77 3.61
C CYS A 387 -21.12 -2.29 3.81
N PRO A 388 -21.31 -3.09 2.74
CA PRO A 388 -20.98 -4.50 2.75
C PRO A 388 -19.50 -4.68 3.07
N ASN A 389 -19.23 -5.65 3.94
CA ASN A 389 -17.91 -6.05 4.38
C ASN A 389 -18.08 -7.32 5.23
N ASP A 390 -17.35 -8.38 4.88
CA ASP A 390 -17.34 -9.68 5.56
C ASP A 390 -16.55 -9.66 6.89
N LEU A 391 -15.89 -8.55 7.21
CA LEU A 391 -15.19 -8.35 8.48
C LEU A 391 -16.17 -8.11 9.63
N ASP A 392 -15.75 -8.55 10.82
CA ASP A 392 -16.40 -8.28 12.09
C ASP A 392 -16.76 -6.79 12.23
N LYS A 393 -17.95 -6.52 12.81
CA LYS A 393 -18.46 -5.16 13.04
C LYS A 393 -17.45 -4.25 13.76
N SER A 394 -16.63 -4.79 14.65
CA SER A 394 -15.59 -4.07 15.39
C SER A 394 -14.43 -3.59 14.49
N LYS A 395 -14.13 -4.30 13.39
CA LYS A 395 -13.04 -3.97 12.46
C LYS A 395 -13.47 -3.14 11.25
N LYS A 396 -14.78 -2.94 11.06
CA LYS A 396 -15.31 -2.15 9.93
C LYS A 396 -14.79 -0.70 9.91
N HIS A 397 -14.57 -0.12 11.08
CA HIS A 397 -14.01 1.23 11.19
C HIS A 397 -12.58 1.33 10.65
N GLU A 398 -11.74 0.37 11.02
CA GLU A 398 -10.35 0.32 10.59
C GLU A 398 -10.27 0.03 9.09
N PHE A 399 -11.12 -0.87 8.59
CA PHE A 399 -11.22 -1.20 7.17
C PHE A 399 -11.48 0.06 6.32
N TRP A 400 -12.48 0.86 6.67
CA TRP A 400 -12.80 2.08 5.92
C TRP A 400 -11.88 3.28 6.22
N GLY A 401 -10.80 3.08 6.99
CA GLY A 401 -9.85 4.14 7.31
C GLY A 401 -10.39 5.21 8.26
N VAL A 402 -11.40 4.90 9.08
CA VAL A 402 -11.93 5.85 10.06
C VAL A 402 -10.90 6.04 11.19
N LEU A 403 -10.42 7.27 11.34
CA LEU A 403 -9.39 7.65 12.31
C LEU A 403 -10.00 8.00 13.67
N THR A 404 -11.04 8.84 13.66
CA THR A 404 -11.73 9.32 14.87
C THR A 404 -13.12 9.86 14.51
N VAL A 405 -13.89 10.21 15.53
CA VAL A 405 -15.21 10.84 15.43
C VAL A 405 -15.25 12.07 16.35
N ASP A 406 -15.74 13.20 15.85
CA ASP A 406 -15.89 14.44 16.64
C ASP A 406 -17.15 14.42 17.52
N SER A 407 -17.33 15.44 18.36
CA SER A 407 -18.51 15.61 19.22
C SER A 407 -19.83 15.73 18.44
N ASN A 408 -19.78 16.11 17.16
CA ASN A 408 -20.92 16.20 16.25
C ASN A 408 -21.17 14.88 15.48
N ASN A 409 -20.47 13.80 15.83
CA ASN A 409 -20.48 12.52 15.15
C ASN A 409 -20.01 12.56 13.69
N ASN A 410 -19.24 13.58 13.28
CA ASN A 410 -18.54 13.57 12.00
C ASN A 410 -17.33 12.65 12.10
N GLY A 411 -17.07 11.87 11.05
CA GLY A 411 -15.90 11.00 10.98
C GLY A 411 -14.71 11.73 10.37
N TYR A 412 -13.50 11.36 10.78
CA TYR A 412 -12.27 11.66 10.04
C TYR A 412 -11.79 10.40 9.35
N VAL A 413 -11.57 10.48 8.04
CA VAL A 413 -11.23 9.32 7.22
C VAL A 413 -9.87 9.50 6.57
N ASP A 414 -9.01 8.50 6.72
CA ASP A 414 -7.78 8.36 5.96
C ASP A 414 -8.10 8.09 4.49
N LEU A 415 -7.80 9.05 3.61
CA LEU A 415 -8.14 8.96 2.20
C LEU A 415 -7.56 7.72 1.54
N PHE A 416 -6.32 7.37 1.86
CA PHE A 416 -5.63 6.27 1.20
C PHE A 416 -6.19 4.92 1.64
N LYS A 417 -6.46 4.75 2.93
CA LYS A 417 -7.14 3.54 3.42
C LYS A 417 -8.56 3.42 2.88
N PHE A 418 -9.29 4.53 2.82
CA PHE A 418 -10.64 4.54 2.26
C PHE A 418 -10.65 4.19 0.76
N THR A 419 -9.74 4.75 -0.03
CA THR A 419 -9.66 4.46 -1.47
C THR A 419 -9.25 3.02 -1.71
N LYS A 420 -8.29 2.50 -0.94
CA LYS A 420 -7.90 1.09 -0.93
C LYS A 420 -9.11 0.19 -0.70
N SER A 421 -9.82 0.38 0.40
CA SER A 421 -11.01 -0.40 0.75
C SER A 421 -12.16 -0.25 -0.24
N SER A 422 -12.33 0.94 -0.81
CA SER A 422 -13.32 1.17 -1.87
C SER A 422 -13.00 0.40 -3.15
N CYS A 423 -11.71 0.27 -3.52
CA CYS A 423 -11.33 -0.55 -4.67
C CYS A 423 -11.60 -2.04 -4.42
N ILE A 424 -11.28 -2.55 -3.23
CA ILE A 424 -11.54 -3.96 -2.87
C ILE A 424 -13.04 -4.26 -3.06
N GLU A 425 -13.90 -3.42 -2.47
CA GLU A 425 -15.36 -3.61 -2.59
C GLU A 425 -15.86 -3.39 -4.02
N LEU A 426 -15.29 -2.44 -4.76
CA LEU A 426 -15.64 -2.24 -6.16
C LEU A 426 -15.25 -3.44 -7.04
N PHE A 427 -14.09 -4.05 -6.81
CA PHE A 427 -13.62 -5.19 -7.59
C PHE A 427 -14.46 -6.43 -7.32
N ARG A 428 -14.78 -6.71 -6.05
CA ARG A 428 -15.74 -7.75 -5.67
C ARG A 428 -17.10 -7.50 -6.32
N PHE A 429 -17.62 -6.28 -6.16
CA PHE A 429 -18.89 -5.88 -6.76
C PHE A 429 -18.88 -6.11 -8.27
N THR A 430 -17.91 -5.57 -8.99
CA THR A 430 -17.87 -5.64 -10.45
C THR A 430 -17.58 -7.05 -10.95
N ASN A 431 -16.70 -7.83 -10.31
CA ASN A 431 -16.42 -9.19 -10.76
C ASN A 431 -17.69 -10.06 -10.72
N THR A 432 -18.38 -10.08 -9.59
CA THR A 432 -19.67 -10.78 -9.45
C THR A 432 -20.75 -10.18 -10.35
N TYR A 433 -20.77 -8.85 -10.53
CA TYR A 433 -21.70 -8.21 -11.45
C TYR A 433 -21.54 -8.73 -12.88
N MET A 434 -20.29 -8.77 -13.36
CA MET A 434 -19.97 -9.21 -14.72
C MET A 434 -20.27 -10.69 -14.91
N GLU A 435 -19.97 -11.53 -13.92
CA GLU A 435 -20.38 -12.93 -13.90
C GLU A 435 -21.91 -13.07 -14.04
N LEU A 436 -22.68 -12.32 -13.24
CA LEU A 436 -24.14 -12.40 -13.22
C LEU A 436 -24.80 -11.91 -14.51
N ILE A 437 -24.17 -11.02 -15.29
CA ILE A 437 -24.64 -10.66 -16.64
C ILE A 437 -24.20 -11.66 -17.73
N GLY A 438 -23.52 -12.74 -17.33
CA GLY A 438 -23.12 -13.86 -18.19
C GLY A 438 -21.70 -13.77 -18.74
N GLN A 439 -20.79 -13.00 -18.12
CA GLN A 439 -19.39 -12.96 -18.53
C GLN A 439 -18.62 -14.15 -17.97
N ASN A 440 -17.87 -14.80 -18.84
CA ASN A 440 -16.98 -15.89 -18.46
C ASN A 440 -15.74 -15.34 -17.77
N ASN A 441 -15.17 -16.16 -16.88
CA ASN A 441 -13.84 -15.92 -16.35
C ASN A 441 -12.81 -16.02 -17.49
N PHE A 442 -12.18 -14.90 -17.85
CA PHE A 442 -11.28 -14.85 -19.00
C PHE A 442 -10.02 -15.71 -18.80
N ILE A 443 -9.52 -15.81 -17.56
CA ILE A 443 -8.36 -16.67 -17.24
C ILE A 443 -8.71 -18.12 -17.53
N MET A 444 -9.91 -18.56 -17.15
CA MET A 444 -10.39 -19.90 -17.46
C MET A 444 -10.57 -20.13 -18.97
N VAL A 445 -11.05 -19.12 -19.71
CA VAL A 445 -11.17 -19.20 -21.17
C VAL A 445 -9.79 -19.38 -21.80
N LEU A 446 -8.81 -18.55 -21.43
CA LEU A 446 -7.44 -18.64 -21.95
C LEU A 446 -6.75 -19.96 -21.60
N LYS A 447 -7.00 -20.50 -20.40
CA LYS A 447 -6.50 -21.85 -20.02
C LYS A 447 -7.09 -22.94 -20.92
N LYS A 448 -8.37 -22.87 -21.28
CA LYS A 448 -9.00 -23.81 -22.23
C LYS A 448 -8.44 -23.67 -23.64
N GLU A 449 -8.08 -22.45 -24.04
CA GLU A 449 -7.45 -22.16 -25.33
C GLU A 449 -5.95 -22.49 -25.38
N LYS A 450 -5.37 -23.00 -24.28
CA LYS A 450 -3.93 -23.31 -24.14
C LYS A 450 -3.03 -22.10 -24.42
N SER A 451 -3.51 -20.90 -24.09
CA SER A 451 -2.68 -19.69 -24.09
C SER A 451 -1.62 -19.79 -22.98
N SER A 452 -0.42 -19.23 -23.21
CA SER A 452 0.64 -19.10 -22.20
C SER A 452 0.46 -17.89 -21.26
N TYR A 453 -0.56 -17.07 -21.52
CA TYR A 453 -0.82 -15.84 -20.78
C TYR A 453 -1.28 -16.07 -19.33
N PRO A 454 -2.10 -17.09 -19.00
CA PRO A 454 -2.40 -17.42 -17.61
C PRO A 454 -1.16 -17.74 -16.76
N GLU A 455 -0.17 -18.47 -17.31
CA GLU A 455 1.09 -18.74 -16.63
C GLU A 455 1.88 -17.44 -16.39
N PHE A 456 1.89 -16.54 -17.38
CA PHE A 456 2.44 -15.20 -17.19
C PHE A 456 1.72 -14.41 -16.09
N LEU A 457 0.39 -14.47 -16.01
CA LEU A 457 -0.37 -13.79 -14.95
C LEU A 457 -0.09 -14.37 -13.56
N GLU A 458 0.08 -15.68 -13.45
CA GLU A 458 0.49 -16.33 -12.20
C GLU A 458 1.91 -15.90 -11.78
N LEU A 459 2.82 -15.76 -12.74
CA LEU A 459 4.16 -15.21 -12.50
C LEU A 459 4.11 -13.73 -12.12
N PHE A 460 3.29 -12.94 -12.82
CA PHE A 460 3.05 -11.53 -12.53
C PHE A 460 2.50 -11.37 -11.10
N GLU A 461 1.53 -12.20 -10.71
CA GLU A 461 0.94 -12.18 -9.36
C GLU A 461 1.96 -12.52 -8.28
N LYS A 462 2.82 -13.52 -8.51
CA LYS A 462 3.84 -13.94 -7.55
C LYS A 462 4.93 -12.90 -7.36
N ASN A 463 5.33 -12.19 -8.41
CA ASN A 463 6.56 -11.39 -8.42
C ASN A 463 6.31 -9.87 -8.39
N LYS A 464 5.07 -9.42 -8.60
CA LYS A 464 4.75 -8.00 -8.43
C LYS A 464 4.85 -7.60 -6.94
N PHE A 465 5.38 -6.42 -6.68
CA PHE A 465 4.89 -5.69 -5.52
C PHE A 465 3.42 -5.39 -5.80
N ASP A 466 2.55 -5.90 -4.95
CA ASP A 466 1.12 -5.71 -5.13
C ASP A 466 0.83 -4.24 -5.43
N LEU A 467 -0.14 -4.00 -6.33
CA LEU A 467 -0.91 -2.78 -6.19
C LEU A 467 -1.39 -2.70 -4.75
N VAL A 468 -1.72 -1.52 -4.27
CA VAL A 468 -2.15 -1.25 -2.89
C VAL A 468 -3.32 -2.15 -2.37
N LEU A 469 -3.79 -3.17 -3.09
CA LEU A 469 -4.99 -3.98 -2.86
C LEU A 469 -4.72 -5.46 -2.70
#